data_AF-A0A1I1PCX9-F1
#
_entry.id   AF-A0A1I1PCX9-F1
#
_cell.length_a   1.000
_cell.length_b   1.000
_cell.length_c   1.000
_cell.angle_alpha   90.00
_cell.angle_beta   90.00
_cell.angle_gamma   90.00
#
_symmetry.space_group_name_H-M   'P 1'
#
loop_
_entity.id
_entity.type
_entity.pdbx_description
1 polymer ?
#
loop_
_entity_poly.entity_id
_entity_poly.type
_entity_poly.pdbx_seq_one_letter_code
_entity_poly.pdbx_strand_id
1 'polypeptide(L)'
;QARLGALMDASRDDVLAYMDFPREHWAQIASTNPLERVNREIKRRSDVIGIFPNDEAIVRLVGALMLETNDEWTVARRYMSLESLARVTDTTTVRLSAVAT
;
A
#
# COMPACT_ATOMS: atom_id res chain seq x y z
N GLN A 1 -23.52 -0.09 -20.93
CA GLN A 1 -23.72 0.43 -19.57
C GLN A 1 -24.28 -0.62 -18.59
N ALA A 2 -25.18 -1.52 -19.00
CA ALA A 2 -25.71 -2.59 -18.12
C ALA A 2 -24.66 -3.49 -17.42
N ARG A 3 -23.55 -3.79 -18.09
CA ARG A 3 -22.45 -4.61 -17.53
C ARG A 3 -21.74 -3.97 -16.33
N LEU A 4 -21.64 -2.64 -16.30
CA LEU A 4 -20.97 -1.93 -15.20
C LEU A 4 -21.86 -1.92 -13.94
N GLY A 5 -23.16 -1.69 -14.11
CA GLY A 5 -24.12 -1.75 -12.99
C GLY A 5 -24.14 -3.13 -12.35
N ALA A 6 -24.26 -4.18 -13.16
CA ALA A 6 -24.23 -5.56 -12.66
C ALA A 6 -22.92 -5.91 -11.93
N LEU A 7 -21.77 -5.39 -12.38
CA LEU A 7 -20.49 -5.57 -11.69
C LEU A 7 -20.47 -4.83 -10.34
N MET A 8 -20.94 -3.58 -10.29
CA MET A 8 -21.00 -2.80 -9.07
C MET A 8 -21.93 -3.43 -8.03
N ASP A 9 -23.09 -3.95 -8.47
CA ASP A 9 -24.03 -4.63 -7.58
C ASP A 9 -23.44 -5.93 -7.02
N ALA A 10 -22.77 -6.72 -7.87
CA ALA A 10 -22.13 -7.97 -7.47
C ALA A 10 -20.93 -7.76 -6.53
N SER A 11 -20.19 -6.66 -6.66
CA SER A 11 -19.00 -6.32 -5.85
C SER A 11 -19.29 -5.37 -4.70
N ARG A 12 -20.58 -5.10 -4.40
CA ARG A 12 -20.99 -4.13 -3.38
C ARG A 12 -20.30 -4.37 -2.04
N ASP A 13 -20.34 -5.61 -1.56
CA ASP A 13 -19.83 -5.95 -0.23
C ASP A 13 -18.30 -5.84 -0.19
N ASP A 14 -17.62 -6.21 -1.27
CA ASP A 14 -16.15 -6.04 -1.40
C ASP A 14 -15.74 -4.57 -1.40
N VAL A 15 -16.45 -3.71 -2.14
CA VAL A 15 -16.14 -2.28 -2.27
C VAL A 15 -16.44 -1.53 -0.97
N LEU A 16 -17.42 -1.98 -0.19
CA LEU A 16 -17.83 -1.34 1.07
C LEU A 16 -17.17 -1.94 2.31
N ALA A 17 -16.38 -3.01 2.19
CA ALA A 17 -15.72 -3.67 3.32
C ALA A 17 -14.89 -2.71 4.20
N TYR A 18 -14.32 -1.65 3.63
CA TYR A 18 -13.58 -0.65 4.41
C TYR A 18 -14.43 0.11 5.43
N MET A 19 -15.76 0.10 5.29
CA MET A 19 -16.68 0.79 6.21
C MET A 19 -16.77 0.11 7.58
N ASP A 20 -16.28 -1.12 7.72
CA ASP A 20 -16.16 -1.82 9.00
C ASP A 20 -15.04 -1.23 9.89
N PHE A 21 -14.13 -0.44 9.30
CA PHE A 21 -13.08 0.27 10.03
C PHE A 21 -13.62 1.58 10.64
N PRO A 22 -12.98 2.11 11.71
CA PRO A 22 -13.27 3.45 12.21
C PRO A 22 -13.25 4.51 11.11
N ARG A 23 -14.21 5.45 11.16
CA ARG A 23 -14.42 6.47 10.12
C ARG A 23 -13.19 7.34 9.83
N GLU A 24 -12.30 7.49 10.81
CA GLU A 24 -11.00 8.17 10.67
C GLU A 24 -10.06 7.51 9.64
N HIS A 25 -10.26 6.22 9.32
CA HIS A 25 -9.44 5.48 8.36
C HIS A 25 -10.02 5.41 6.94
N TRP A 26 -11.30 5.75 6.74
CA TRP A 26 -12.00 5.52 5.48
C TRP A 26 -11.32 6.18 4.28
N ALA A 27 -10.93 7.46 4.42
CA ALA A 27 -10.28 8.19 3.34
C ALA A 27 -8.93 7.58 2.92
N GLN A 28 -8.24 6.94 3.86
CA GLN A 28 -6.95 6.28 3.61
C GLN A 28 -7.14 4.90 2.97
N ILE A 29 -8.12 4.12 3.43
CA ILE A 29 -8.38 2.76 2.89
C ILE A 29 -9.02 2.84 1.50
N ALA A 30 -9.97 3.75 1.28
CA ALA A 30 -10.66 3.89 0.00
C ALA A 30 -9.79 4.53 -1.10
N SER A 31 -8.62 5.08 -0.76
CA SER A 31 -7.74 5.74 -1.73
C SER A 31 -6.80 4.76 -2.42
N THR A 32 -6.76 4.80 -3.75
CA THR A 32 -5.76 4.09 -4.57
C THR A 32 -4.46 4.88 -4.75
N ASN A 33 -4.37 6.12 -4.23
CA ASN A 33 -3.23 7.01 -4.46
C ASN A 33 -1.88 6.40 -4.06
N PRO A 34 -1.73 5.72 -2.89
CA PRO A 34 -0.46 5.11 -2.53
C PRO A 34 -0.05 4.01 -3.51
N LEU A 35 -0.99 3.18 -3.94
CA LEU A 35 -0.77 2.09 -4.89
C LEU A 35 -0.37 2.65 -6.27
N GLU A 36 -1.09 3.66 -6.75
CA GLU A 36 -0.79 4.32 -8.03
C GLU A 36 0.58 4.99 -8.03
N ARG A 37 0.99 5.59 -6.91
CA ARG A 37 2.32 6.19 -6.76
C ARG A 37 3.43 5.14 -6.87
N VAL A 38 3.27 4.02 -6.18
CA VAL A 38 4.23 2.90 -6.24
C VAL A 38 4.27 2.29 -7.64
N ASN A 39 3.12 2.04 -8.26
CA ASN A 39 3.05 1.50 -9.62
C ASN A 39 3.71 2.42 -10.65
N ARG A 40 3.54 3.75 -10.50
CA ARG A 40 4.20 4.73 -11.36
C ARG A 40 5.72 4.69 -11.20
N GLU A 41 6.20 4.51 -9.98
CA GLU A 41 7.64 4.43 -9.69
C GLU A 41 8.27 3.13 -10.21
N ILE A 42 7.59 2.00 -10.03
CA ILE A 42 8.00 0.72 -10.64
C ILE A 42 8.14 0.90 -12.14
N LYS A 43 7.10 1.43 -12.80
CA LYS A 43 7.12 1.67 -14.24
C LYS A 43 8.28 2.58 -14.65
N ARG A 44 8.49 3.70 -13.96
CA ARG A 44 9.59 4.63 -14.26
C ARG A 44 10.96 3.96 -14.17
N ARG A 45 11.24 3.17 -13.13
CA ARG A 45 12.54 2.51 -12.95
C ARG A 45 12.73 1.33 -13.91
N SER A 46 11.66 0.60 -14.23
CA SER A 46 11.73 -0.47 -15.23
C SER A 46 11.93 0.07 -16.64
N ASP A 47 11.33 1.22 -16.98
CA ASP A 47 11.43 1.84 -18.30
C ASP A 47 12.88 2.23 -18.63
N VAL A 48 13.70 2.59 -17.63
CA VAL A 48 15.14 2.88 -17.81
C VAL A 48 15.94 1.63 -18.17
N ILE A 49 15.55 0.46 -17.65
CA ILE A 49 16.26 -0.81 -17.87
C ILE A 49 15.87 -1.40 -19.23
N GLY A 50 14.59 -1.27 -19.63
CA GLY A 50 14.05 -1.74 -20.90
C GLY A 50 13.87 -3.27 -20.94
N ILE A 51 14.96 -4.04 -20.83
CA ILE A 51 14.95 -5.51 -20.87
C ILE A 51 15.72 -6.06 -19.65
N PHE A 52 15.09 -6.96 -18.90
CA PHE A 52 15.71 -7.65 -17.78
C PHE A 52 16.32 -8.99 -18.22
N PRO A 53 17.46 -9.40 -17.63
CA PRO A 53 18.14 -10.65 -17.98
C PRO A 53 17.42 -11.91 -17.47
N ASN A 54 16.57 -11.77 -16.44
CA ASN A 54 15.74 -12.83 -15.86
C ASN A 54 14.68 -12.23 -14.91
N ASP A 55 13.75 -13.07 -14.44
CA ASP A 55 12.67 -12.67 -13.52
C ASP A 55 13.21 -12.24 -12.15
N GLU A 56 14.29 -12.84 -11.67
CA GLU A 56 14.90 -12.48 -10.38
C GLU A 56 15.43 -11.04 -10.39
N ALA A 57 15.88 -10.53 -11.54
CA ALA A 57 16.37 -9.16 -11.65
C ALA A 57 15.25 -8.12 -11.47
N ILE A 58 14.06 -8.36 -12.04
CA ILE A 58 12.91 -7.47 -11.83
C ILE A 58 12.37 -7.58 -10.40
N VAL A 59 12.32 -8.79 -9.83
CA VAL A 59 11.92 -8.99 -8.43
C VAL A 59 12.85 -8.24 -7.48
N ARG A 60 14.17 -8.25 -7.72
CA ARG A 60 15.13 -7.47 -6.91
C ARG A 60 14.91 -5.97 -7.03
N LEU A 61 14.64 -5.44 -8.22
CA LEU A 61 14.36 -4.01 -8.40
C LEU A 61 13.10 -3.60 -7.64
N VAL A 62 12.00 -4.33 -7.84
CA VAL A 62 10.73 -4.05 -7.17
C VAL A 62 10.88 -4.20 -5.67
N GLY A 63 11.57 -5.25 -5.21
CA GLY A 63 11.87 -5.47 -3.79
C GLY A 63 12.68 -4.33 -3.17
N ALA A 64 13.73 -3.85 -3.85
CA ALA A 64 14.50 -2.70 -3.39
C ALA A 64 13.65 -1.43 -3.26
N LEU A 65 12.72 -1.19 -4.20
CA LEU A 65 11.79 -0.07 -4.14
C LEU A 65 10.80 -0.19 -2.96
N MET A 66 10.34 -1.40 -2.65
CA MET A 66 9.46 -1.63 -1.50
C MET A 66 10.20 -1.36 -0.19
N LEU A 67 11.47 -1.77 -0.08
CA LEU A 67 12.31 -1.48 1.09
C LEU A 67 12.50 0.03 1.25
N GLU A 68 12.86 0.75 0.19
CA GLU A 68 12.98 2.21 0.19
C GLU A 68 11.68 2.90 0.66
N THR A 69 10.53 2.47 0.13
CA THR A 69 9.22 3.02 0.53
C THR A 69 8.90 2.71 1.98
N ASN A 70 9.22 1.51 2.46
CA ASN A 70 9.01 1.11 3.84
C ASN A 70 9.87 1.93 4.82
N ASP A 71 11.12 2.18 4.47
CA ASP A 71 12.04 2.98 5.27
C ASP A 71 11.58 4.44 5.33
N GLU A 72 11.14 5.02 4.20
CA GLU A 72 10.52 6.34 4.15
C GLU A 72 9.30 6.44 5.09
N TRP A 73 8.40 5.46 5.07
CA TRP A 73 7.22 5.45 5.93
C TRP A 73 7.54 5.22 7.41
N THR A 74 8.67 4.57 7.70
CA THR A 74 9.14 4.34 9.07
C THR A 74 9.76 5.60 9.67
N VAL A 75 10.49 6.38 8.87
CA VAL A 75 11.22 7.58 9.31
C VAL A 75 10.36 8.86 9.20
N ALA A 76 9.54 8.98 8.17
CA ALA A 76 8.69 10.15 7.92
C ALA A 76 7.27 9.99 8.51
N ARG A 77 6.32 10.83 8.06
CA ARG A 77 4.92 10.76 8.51
C ARG A 77 4.25 9.50 7.95
N ARG A 78 3.97 8.54 8.83
CA ARG A 78 3.18 7.34 8.51
C ARG A 78 1.85 7.70 7.88
N TYR A 79 1.41 6.88 6.93
CA TYR A 79 0.13 7.06 6.25
C TYR A 79 -1.07 6.94 7.21
N MET A 80 -0.97 6.04 8.22
CA MET A 80 -1.90 5.89 9.34
C MET A 80 -1.14 5.96 10.67
N SER A 81 -1.78 6.48 11.73
CA SER A 81 -1.14 6.52 13.06
C SER A 81 -1.14 5.13 13.69
N LEU A 82 -0.07 4.83 14.45
CA LEU A 82 0.04 3.56 15.17
C LEU A 82 -1.00 3.44 16.28
N GLU A 83 -1.36 4.55 16.93
CA GLU A 83 -2.38 4.58 17.97
C GLU A 83 -3.75 4.16 17.42
N SER A 84 -4.11 4.67 16.24
CA SER A 84 -5.38 4.37 15.58
C SER A 84 -5.42 2.94 15.07
N LEU A 85 -4.32 2.47 14.46
CA LEU A 85 -4.19 1.09 14.00
C LEU A 85 -4.26 0.08 15.14
N ALA A 86 -3.66 0.37 16.30
CA ALA A 86 -3.68 -0.51 17.47
C ALA A 86 -5.09 -0.80 18.01
N ARG A 87 -6.10 0.00 17.63
CA ARG A 87 -7.51 -0.24 17.99
C ARG A 87 -8.19 -1.27 17.08
N VAL A 88 -7.59 -1.58 15.93
CA VAL A 88 -8.21 -2.41 14.88
C VAL A 88 -7.35 -3.63 14.51
N THR A 89 -6.10 -3.68 14.97
CA THR A 89 -5.20 -4.81 14.73
C THR A 89 -4.99 -5.63 16.01
N ASP A 90 -5.05 -6.96 15.90
CA ASP A 90 -4.63 -7.90 16.95
C ASP A 90 -3.09 -8.06 17.02
N THR A 91 -2.36 -7.25 16.24
CA THR A 91 -0.90 -7.30 16.17
C THR A 91 -0.33 -6.72 17.47
N THR A 92 0.30 -7.59 18.29
CA THR A 92 1.13 -7.17 19.42
C THR A 92 2.00 -5.99 19.00
N THR A 93 1.92 -4.86 19.71
CA THR A 93 2.63 -3.62 19.37
C THR A 93 4.12 -3.91 19.16
N VAL A 94 4.55 -4.09 17.91
CA VAL A 94 5.96 -4.21 17.58
C VAL A 94 6.53 -2.80 17.73
N ARG A 95 7.22 -2.55 18.85
CA ARG A 95 8.08 -1.38 18.96
C ARG A 95 9.18 -1.57 17.93
N LEU A 96 9.10 -0.85 16.82
CA LEU A 96 10.23 -0.70 15.92
C LEU A 96 11.37 -0.11 16.77
N SER A 97 12.51 -0.80 16.81
CA SER A 97 13.68 -0.33 17.54
C SER A 97 13.95 1.11 17.11
N ALA A 98 13.93 2.04 18.07
CA ALA A 98 14.39 3.38 17.81
C ALA A 98 15.78 3.25 17.18
N VAL A 99 15.92 3.77 15.95
CA VAL A 99 17.21 3.83 15.28
C VAL A 99 18.18 4.47 16.26
N ALA A 100 19.19 3.70 16.68
CA ALA A 100 20.27 4.22 17.49
C ALA A 100 20.98 5.30 16.65
N THR A 101 20.92 6.52 17.16
CA THR A 101 21.67 7.68 16.65
C THR A 101 23.17 7.40 16.67
#